data_AF-A0A847GHK7-F1
#
_entry.id   AF-A0A847GHK7-F1
#
_cell.length_a   1.000
_cell.length_b   1.000
_cell.length_c   1.000
_cell.angle_alpha   90.00
_cell.angle_beta   90.00
_cell.angle_gamma   90.00
#
_symmetry.space_group_name_H-M   'P 1'
#
loop_
_entity.id
_entity.type
_entity.pdbx_description
1 polymer ?
#
loop_
_entity_poly.entity_id
_entity_poly.type
_entity_poly.pdbx_seq_one_letter_code
_entity_poly.pdbx_strand_id
1 'polypeptide(L)'
;MAHSGQPLIDPWARADWIAAQRAATQSWHAGYYHTAWGAPVALVVPPTARMQTRMGWGVSQTAVTPIYQQFERPYPGGMTAQGETAPGTLPLRPTPRWPSHTDQFGVYYVRGPW
;
A
#
# COMPACT_ATOMS: atom_id res chain seq x y z
N MET A 1 -16.81 22.74 8.78
CA MET A 1 -15.87 23.80 9.19
C MET A 1 -14.51 23.16 9.37
N ALA A 2 -13.58 23.42 8.44
CA ALA A 2 -12.25 22.85 8.46
C ALA A 2 -11.40 23.60 9.51
N HIS A 3 -10.89 22.90 10.52
CA HIS A 3 -9.96 23.48 11.48
C HIS A 3 -8.61 23.76 10.78
N SER A 4 -8.43 25.01 10.38
CA SER A 4 -7.15 25.60 10.00
C SER A 4 -6.30 25.78 11.26
N GLY A 5 -5.47 24.78 11.59
CA GLY A 5 -4.66 24.81 12.80
C GLY A 5 -3.54 23.77 12.81
N GLN A 6 -2.55 23.98 11.93
CA GLN A 6 -1.17 23.45 12.03
C GLN A 6 -0.97 21.95 12.39
N PRO A 7 -1.10 21.03 11.42
CA PRO A 7 -0.42 19.72 11.51
C PRO A 7 1.12 19.82 11.47
N LEU A 8 1.69 21.03 11.52
CA LEU A 8 3.13 21.31 11.33
C LEU A 8 3.97 21.22 12.61
N ILE A 9 3.36 21.21 13.80
CA ILE A 9 4.08 21.20 15.09
C ILE A 9 4.26 19.79 15.67
N ASP A 10 3.29 18.89 15.48
CA ASP A 10 3.40 17.50 15.92
C ASP A 10 3.98 16.60 14.80
N PRO A 11 5.15 15.95 15.02
CA PRO A 11 5.74 15.03 14.05
C PRO A 11 4.80 13.90 13.61
N TRP A 12 3.90 13.45 14.49
CA TRP A 12 2.97 12.36 14.20
C TRP A 12 1.80 12.83 13.34
N ALA A 13 1.15 13.93 13.71
CA ALA A 13 0.11 14.56 12.90
C ALA A 13 0.60 14.90 11.47
N ARG A 14 1.86 15.37 11.35
CA ARG A 14 2.47 15.62 10.03
C ARG A 14 2.62 14.34 9.21
N ALA A 15 3.10 13.25 9.81
CA ALA A 15 3.27 11.98 9.13
C ALA A 15 1.94 11.40 8.64
N ASP A 16 0.89 11.49 9.47
CA ASP A 16 -0.44 11.02 9.11
C ASP A 16 -1.08 11.89 8.02
N TRP A 17 -0.89 13.21 8.04
CA TRP A 17 -1.34 14.09 6.96
C TRP A 17 -0.65 13.77 5.62
N ILE A 18 0.68 13.58 5.62
CA ILE A 18 1.43 13.16 4.41
C ILE A 18 0.89 11.83 3.90
N ALA A 19 0.63 10.89 4.81
CA ALA A 19 0.12 9.58 4.45
C ALA A 19 -1.28 9.64 3.84
N ALA A 20 -2.20 10.44 4.40
CA ALA A 20 -3.53 10.67 3.83
C ALA A 20 -3.44 11.28 2.42
N GLN A 21 -2.59 12.28 2.21
CA GLN A 21 -2.39 12.88 0.89
C GLN A 21 -1.80 11.88 -0.13
N ARG A 22 -0.85 11.04 0.29
CA ARG A 22 -0.27 9.98 -0.54
C ARG A 22 -1.28 8.89 -0.87
N ALA A 23 -2.08 8.46 0.11
CA ALA A 23 -3.12 7.46 -0.08
C ALA A 23 -4.19 7.91 -1.08
N ALA A 24 -4.55 9.20 -1.07
CA ALA A 24 -5.51 9.77 -2.02
C ALA A 24 -5.01 9.83 -3.48
N THR A 25 -3.69 9.76 -3.71
CA THR A 25 -3.07 9.96 -5.03
C THR A 25 -2.30 8.75 -5.56
N GLN A 26 -2.00 7.77 -4.71
CA GLN A 26 -1.21 6.61 -5.04
C GLN A 26 -2.01 5.33 -4.83
N SER A 27 -1.81 4.35 -5.71
CA SER A 27 -2.39 3.01 -5.51
C SER A 27 -1.92 2.41 -4.19
N TRP A 28 -2.79 1.60 -3.57
CA TRP A 28 -2.47 0.90 -2.33
C TRP A 28 -1.60 -0.34 -2.53
N HIS A 29 -1.55 -0.84 -3.77
CA HIS A 29 -0.79 -2.01 -4.15
C HIS A 29 0.24 -1.68 -5.23
N ALA A 30 1.25 -2.52 -5.37
CA ALA A 30 2.09 -2.52 -6.56
C ALA A 30 1.43 -3.35 -7.69
N GLY A 31 2.04 -3.36 -8.88
CA GLY A 31 1.47 -4.00 -10.06
C GLY A 31 1.50 -5.55 -10.07
N TYR A 32 1.49 -6.22 -8.92
CA TYR A 32 1.47 -7.68 -8.82
C TYR A 32 0.27 -8.19 -8.03
N TYR A 33 -0.24 -9.37 -8.41
CA TYR A 33 -1.30 -10.07 -7.69
C TYR A 33 -0.76 -11.26 -6.91
N HIS A 34 -1.48 -11.68 -5.86
CA HIS A 34 -1.16 -12.87 -5.11
C HIS A 34 -1.65 -14.13 -5.84
N THR A 35 -0.78 -15.11 -6.03
CA THR A 35 -1.03 -16.30 -6.87
C THR A 35 -2.27 -17.09 -6.46
N ALA A 36 -2.56 -17.20 -5.16
CA ALA A 36 -3.73 -17.92 -4.66
C ALA A 36 -5.07 -17.20 -4.91
N TRP A 37 -5.05 -15.88 -5.09
CA TRP A 37 -6.27 -15.05 -5.13
C TRP A 37 -6.53 -14.40 -6.48
N GLY A 38 -5.52 -14.28 -7.35
CA GLY A 38 -5.63 -13.54 -8.61
C GLY A 38 -5.77 -12.01 -8.43
N ALA A 39 -5.71 -11.52 -7.19
CA ALA A 39 -5.82 -10.11 -6.82
C ALA A 39 -4.69 -9.70 -5.85
N PRO A 40 -4.39 -8.40 -5.71
CA PRO A 40 -3.50 -7.91 -4.66
C PRO A 40 -4.12 -8.20 -3.28
N VAL A 41 -3.29 -8.58 -2.32
CA VAL A 41 -3.72 -8.91 -0.95
C VAL A 41 -3.22 -7.83 0.00
N ALA A 42 -4.12 -7.30 0.83
CA ALA A 42 -3.76 -6.36 1.88
C ALA A 42 -3.31 -7.13 3.14
N LEU A 43 -2.07 -6.89 3.57
CA LEU A 43 -1.59 -7.27 4.89
C LEU A 43 -1.90 -6.14 5.86
N VAL A 44 -2.91 -6.38 6.70
CA VAL A 44 -3.35 -5.39 7.70
C VAL A 44 -2.34 -5.34 8.84
N VAL A 45 -1.84 -4.15 9.14
CA VAL A 45 -0.96 -3.89 10.29
C VAL A 45 -1.59 -2.93 11.29
N PRO A 46 -1.11 -2.88 12.55
CA PRO A 46 -1.60 -1.93 13.52
C PRO A 46 -1.55 -0.49 12.99
N PRO A 47 -2.49 0.39 13.39
CA PRO A 47 -2.54 1.76 12.90
C PRO A 47 -1.29 2.59 13.30
N THR A 48 -0.58 2.15 14.35
CA THR A 48 0.67 2.74 14.82
C THR A 48 1.90 2.38 13.98
N ALA A 49 1.82 1.36 13.12
CA ALA A 49 2.93 0.96 12.25
C ALA A 49 3.08 1.97 11.09
N ARG A 50 4.23 2.64 10.97
CA ARG A 50 4.43 3.71 9.96
C ARG A 50 5.40 3.34 8.83
N MET A 51 6.20 2.30 9.03
CA MET A 51 7.26 1.88 8.11
C MET A 51 7.10 0.38 7.83
N GLN A 52 7.44 -0.03 6.61
CA GLN A 52 7.53 -1.42 6.19
C GLN A 52 8.93 -1.71 5.66
N THR A 53 9.39 -2.92 5.88
CA THR A 53 10.62 -3.44 5.29
C THR A 53 10.28 -4.20 4.02
N ARG A 54 10.87 -3.75 2.92
CA ARG A 54 10.77 -4.29 1.58
C ARG A 54 12.08 -5.01 1.29
N MET A 55 12.03 -6.34 1.21
CA MET A 55 13.23 -7.18 1.06
C MET A 55 13.40 -7.61 -0.39
N GLY A 56 14.64 -7.50 -0.87
CA GLY A 56 15.04 -7.96 -2.20
C GLY A 56 16.17 -8.99 -2.15
N TRP A 57 16.19 -9.88 -3.12
CA TRP A 57 17.25 -10.84 -3.32
C TRP A 57 18.36 -10.18 -4.13
N GLY A 58 19.50 -9.93 -3.50
CA GLY A 58 20.65 -9.25 -4.11
C GLY A 58 21.29 -8.25 -3.15
N VAL A 59 22.43 -7.71 -3.56
CA VAL A 59 23.17 -6.76 -2.74
C VAL A 59 22.42 -5.43 -2.69
N SER A 60 22.16 -4.92 -1.48
CA SER A 60 21.55 -3.61 -1.23
C SER A 60 20.14 -3.40 -1.82
N GLN A 61 19.35 -4.48 -1.98
CA GLN A 61 17.97 -4.42 -2.51
C GLN A 61 16.89 -4.34 -1.41
N THR A 62 17.29 -4.27 -0.14
CA THR A 62 16.36 -4.10 0.98
C THR A 62 16.17 -2.62 1.28
N ALA A 63 14.91 -2.17 1.33
CA ALA A 63 14.55 -0.78 1.61
C ALA A 63 13.52 -0.71 2.75
N VAL A 64 13.55 0.39 3.50
CA VAL A 64 12.51 0.72 4.47
C VAL A 64 11.71 1.88 3.89
N THR A 65 10.40 1.68 3.69
CA THR A 65 9.51 2.67 3.08
C THR A 65 8.33 2.95 4.00
N PRO A 66 7.76 4.17 3.98
CA PRO A 66 6.57 4.46 4.76
C PRO A 66 5.35 3.63 4.29
N ILE A 67 4.42 3.37 5.21
CA ILE A 67 3.12 2.78 4.93
C ILE A 67 2.10 3.92 4.87
N TYR A 68 1.78 4.37 3.66
CA TYR A 68 0.86 5.50 3.48
C TYR A 68 -0.61 5.08 3.66
N GLN A 69 -0.95 3.91 3.14
CA GLN A 69 -2.33 3.47 2.99
C GLN A 69 -2.97 3.12 4.33
N GLN A 70 -4.16 3.63 4.55
CA GLN A 70 -5.02 3.36 5.71
C GLN A 70 -6.37 2.89 5.21
N PHE A 71 -6.95 1.88 5.87
CA PHE A 71 -8.36 1.57 5.66
C PHE A 71 -9.21 2.71 6.21
N GLU A 72 -9.83 3.48 5.32
CA GLU A 72 -11.03 4.24 5.65
C GLU A 72 -12.25 3.39 5.33
N ARG A 73 -13.36 3.65 6.04
CA ARG A 73 -14.58 2.85 5.97
C ARG A 73 -15.47 3.06 4.73
N PRO A 74 -15.09 3.70 3.60
CA PRO A 74 -15.74 3.40 2.33
C PRO A 74 -14.97 2.27 1.63
N TYR A 75 -15.59 1.09 1.56
CA TYR A 75 -15.15 -0.06 0.76
C TYR A 75 -14.93 0.38 -0.70
N PRO A 76 -13.68 0.50 -1.19
CA PRO A 76 -13.44 0.65 -2.61
C PRO A 76 -13.77 -0.72 -3.22
N GLY A 77 -14.81 -0.77 -4.06
CA GLY A 77 -15.44 -1.99 -4.56
C GLY A 77 -14.47 -3.14 -4.87
N GLY A 78 -14.95 -4.38 -4.68
CA GLY A 78 -14.16 -5.59 -4.85
C GLY A 78 -13.37 -5.58 -6.16
N MET A 79 -12.04 -5.49 -6.06
CA MET A 79 -11.15 -5.81 -7.16
C MET A 79 -11.35 -7.30 -7.44
N THR A 80 -12.11 -7.61 -8.49
CA THR A 80 -12.36 -8.98 -8.92
C THR A 80 -11.02 -9.63 -9.28
N ALA A 81 -10.91 -10.94 -9.05
CA ALA A 81 -9.75 -11.75 -9.42
C ALA A 81 -9.40 -11.66 -10.93
N GLN A 82 -10.31 -11.12 -11.74
CA GLN A 82 -10.05 -10.66 -13.09
C GLN A 82 -9.70 -9.18 -13.07
N GLY A 83 -8.50 -8.85 -12.56
CA GLY A 83 -7.83 -7.54 -12.63
C GLY A 83 -8.62 -6.43 -13.34
N GLU A 84 -9.67 -5.94 -12.68
CA GLU A 84 -10.46 -4.83 -13.19
C GLU A 84 -9.57 -3.61 -13.10
N THR A 85 -8.87 -3.38 -14.19
CA THR A 85 -8.14 -2.17 -14.47
C THR A 85 -9.16 -1.05 -14.36
N ALA A 86 -9.07 -0.24 -13.30
CA ALA A 86 -9.62 1.10 -13.35
C ALA A 86 -9.14 1.71 -14.68
N PRO A 87 -9.99 2.42 -15.46
CA PRO A 87 -9.62 2.92 -16.77
C PRO A 87 -8.24 3.60 -16.75
N GLY A 88 -7.27 3.05 -17.48
CA GLY A 88 -5.86 3.52 -17.47
C GLY A 88 -4.89 2.76 -16.55
N THR A 89 -5.31 1.67 -15.90
CA THR A 89 -4.43 0.84 -15.06
C THR A 89 -3.86 -0.32 -15.89
N LEU A 90 -2.55 -0.58 -15.78
CA LEU A 90 -1.92 -1.73 -16.43
C LEU A 90 -2.43 -3.04 -15.80
N PRO A 91 -2.53 -4.15 -16.57
CA PRO A 91 -2.90 -5.45 -16.02
C PRO A 91 -1.90 -5.88 -14.93
N LEU A 92 -2.43 -6.43 -13.84
CA LEU A 92 -1.61 -6.96 -12.74
C LEU A 92 -0.77 -8.15 -13.22
N ARG A 93 0.46 -8.23 -12.71
CA ARG A 93 1.42 -9.26 -13.09
C ARG A 93 1.42 -10.41 -12.07
N PRO A 94 1.57 -11.67 -12.50
CA PRO A 94 1.86 -12.76 -11.58
C PRO A 94 3.23 -12.56 -10.93
N THR A 95 3.42 -13.24 -9.79
CA THR A 95 4.75 -13.48 -9.24
C THR A 95 5.64 -14.15 -10.31
N PRO A 96 6.80 -13.55 -10.66
CA PRO A 96 7.73 -14.16 -11.60
C PRO A 96 8.27 -15.49 -11.08
N ARG A 97 8.69 -16.37 -11.99
CA ARG A 97 9.32 -17.66 -11.63
C ARG A 97 10.53 -17.47 -10.70
N TRP A 98 11.29 -16.40 -10.93
CA TRP A 98 12.41 -15.98 -10.10
C TRP A 98 12.12 -14.58 -9.59
N PRO A 99 11.48 -14.45 -8.41
CA PRO A 99 11.28 -13.15 -7.80
C PRO A 99 12.64 -12.53 -7.46
N SER A 100 12.75 -11.21 -7.57
CA SER A 100 13.86 -10.41 -7.06
C SER A 100 13.46 -9.59 -5.83
N HIS A 101 12.15 -9.42 -5.57
CA HIS A 101 11.66 -8.60 -4.46
C HIS A 101 10.34 -9.11 -3.88
N THR A 102 10.14 -8.91 -2.58
CA THR A 102 8.92 -9.28 -1.83
C THR A 102 7.62 -8.67 -2.37
N ASP A 103 7.68 -7.52 -3.04
CA ASP A 103 6.48 -6.90 -3.65
C ASP A 103 5.89 -7.70 -4.80
N GLN A 104 6.67 -8.64 -5.37
CA GLN A 104 6.24 -9.47 -6.49
C GLN A 104 5.32 -10.61 -6.05
N PHE A 105 5.15 -10.83 -4.73
CA PHE A 105 4.19 -11.78 -4.19
C PHE A 105 2.76 -11.22 -4.12
N GLY A 106 2.57 -9.93 -4.44
CA GLY A 106 1.23 -9.31 -4.46
C GLY A 106 0.62 -9.09 -3.07
N VAL A 107 1.44 -9.04 -2.02
CA VAL A 107 1.01 -8.73 -0.64
C VAL A 107 1.53 -7.35 -0.25
N TYR A 108 0.64 -6.45 0.19
CA TYR A 108 0.97 -5.06 0.45
C TYR A 108 0.48 -4.60 1.83
N TYR A 109 1.33 -3.88 2.55
CA TYR A 109 1.01 -3.39 3.89
C TYR A 109 -0.01 -2.25 3.85
N VAL A 110 -1.08 -2.40 4.63
CA VAL A 110 -2.10 -1.36 4.83
C VAL A 110 -2.37 -1.22 6.32
N ARG A 111 -2.39 0.02 6.81
CA ARG A 111 -2.68 0.29 8.23
C ARG A 111 -4.17 0.07 8.51
N GLY A 112 -4.46 -0.64 9.60
CA GLY A 112 -5.82 -0.87 10.09
C GLY A 112 -6.54 0.44 10.45
N PRO A 113 -7.88 0.41 10.54
CA PRO A 113 -8.66 1.56 11.00
C PRO A 113 -8.37 1.84 12.49
N TRP A 114 -8.58 3.10 12.87
CA TRP A 114 -8.48 3.58 14.26
C TRP A 114 -9.69 3.15 15.09
#